data_AF-A0A952WB08-F1
#
_entry.id   AF-A0A952WB08-F1
#
_cell.length_a   1.000
_cell.length_b   1.000
_cell.length_c   1.000
_cell.angle_alpha   90.00
_cell.angle_beta   90.00
_cell.angle_gamma   90.00
#
_symmetry.space_group_name_H-M   'P 1'
#
loop_
_entity.id
_entity.type
_entity.pdbx_description
1 polymer ?
#
loop_
_entity_poly.entity_id
_entity_poly.type
_entity_poly.pdbx_seq_one_letter_code
_entity_poly.pdbx_strand_id
1 'polypeptide(L)'
;MDEADRAARLEFLRTFLAERDMPCPLCGYNLRALQAGQCPECGSEVEVTVGLMEPRMGAFVAGVGGLAIGLGFNGLLMAWIGWMMLARPRSGPGLEIMLPLIVGFVMTAGALVGWLKSRRRIRQETFGARVVLVMLCYGLSFGFAAWFFAVAR
;
A
#
# COMPACT_ATOMS: atom_id res chain seq x y z
N MET A 1 -28.81 4.52 13.36
CA MET A 1 -28.35 3.21 13.82
C MET A 1 -29.43 2.72 14.77
N ASP A 2 -30.06 1.59 14.44
CA ASP A 2 -31.25 1.12 15.14
C ASP A 2 -30.93 0.70 16.58
N GLU A 3 -31.85 0.92 17.51
CA GLU A 3 -31.71 0.52 18.92
C GLU A 3 -31.55 -1.00 19.04
N ALA A 4 -32.24 -1.74 18.17
CA ALA A 4 -32.11 -3.19 18.04
C ALA A 4 -30.68 -3.62 17.63
N ASP A 5 -30.04 -2.92 16.69
CA ASP A 5 -28.65 -3.23 16.26
C ASP A 5 -27.66 -3.02 17.41
N ARG A 6 -27.84 -1.95 18.20
CA ARG A 6 -26.99 -1.67 19.37
C ARG A 6 -27.12 -2.76 20.44
N ALA A 7 -28.33 -3.21 20.75
CA ALA A 7 -28.57 -4.28 21.72
C ALA A 7 -27.92 -5.60 21.25
N ALA A 8 -28.05 -5.95 19.97
CA ALA A 8 -27.43 -7.13 19.39
C ALA A 8 -25.89 -7.11 19.47
N ARG A 9 -25.26 -5.96 19.17
CA ARG A 9 -23.79 -5.81 19.29
C ARG A 9 -23.30 -5.94 20.74
N LEU A 10 -24.04 -5.37 21.69
CA LEU A 10 -23.70 -5.48 23.11
C LEU A 10 -23.75 -6.93 23.59
N GLU A 11 -24.78 -7.68 23.17
CA GLU A 11 -24.92 -9.09 23.52
C GLU A 11 -23.80 -9.95 22.91
N PHE A 12 -23.41 -9.64 21.67
CA PHE A 12 -22.25 -10.28 21.03
C PHE A 12 -20.95 -9.99 21.78
N LEU A 13 -20.72 -8.73 22.18
CA LEU A 13 -19.55 -8.32 22.97
C LEU A 13 -19.48 -9.08 24.30
N ARG A 14 -20.60 -9.15 25.03
CA ARG A 14 -20.71 -9.90 26.29
C ARG A 14 -20.37 -11.37 26.10
N THR A 15 -20.96 -12.00 25.08
CA THR A 15 -20.73 -13.41 24.76
C THR A 15 -19.27 -13.66 24.39
N PHE A 16 -18.66 -12.76 23.60
CA PHE A 16 -17.26 -12.89 23.19
C PHE A 16 -16.28 -12.80 24.37
N LEU A 17 -16.56 -11.91 25.33
CA LEU A 17 -15.73 -11.64 26.51
C LEU A 17 -16.07 -12.52 27.73
N ALA A 18 -17.13 -13.32 27.70
CA ALA A 18 -17.53 -14.16 28.83
C ALA A 18 -16.43 -15.18 29.21
N GLU A 19 -15.75 -15.72 28.20
CA GLU A 19 -14.75 -16.79 28.35
C GLU A 19 -13.32 -16.36 28.00
N ARG A 20 -13.11 -15.09 27.62
CA ARG A 20 -11.82 -14.60 27.13
C ARG A 20 -11.28 -13.49 28.01
N ASP A 21 -10.06 -13.66 28.50
CA ASP A 21 -9.29 -12.58 29.10
C ASP A 21 -8.70 -11.70 28.01
N MET A 22 -9.22 -10.49 27.87
CA MET A 22 -8.77 -9.50 26.88
C MET A 22 -8.48 -8.18 27.60
N PRO A 23 -7.22 -7.72 27.63
CA PRO A 23 -6.89 -6.45 28.26
C PRO A 23 -7.43 -5.27 27.44
N CYS A 24 -7.93 -4.25 28.13
CA CYS A 24 -8.28 -2.98 27.51
C CYS A 24 -7.04 -2.33 26.87
N PRO A 25 -7.10 -1.86 25.61
CA PRO A 25 -5.94 -1.28 24.93
C PRO A 25 -5.48 0.05 25.53
N LEU A 26 -6.33 0.74 26.31
CA LEU A 26 -6.03 2.03 26.92
C LEU A 26 -5.46 1.90 28.34
N CYS A 27 -6.10 1.10 29.22
CA CYS A 27 -5.71 1.00 30.63
C CYS A 27 -5.19 -0.38 31.04
N GLY A 28 -5.27 -1.40 30.19
CA GLY A 28 -4.84 -2.76 30.50
C GLY A 28 -5.81 -3.59 31.36
N TYR A 29 -6.92 -3.01 31.84
CA TYR A 29 -7.91 -3.73 32.64
C TYR A 29 -8.50 -4.92 31.88
N ASN A 30 -8.65 -6.07 32.54
CA ASN A 30 -9.19 -7.27 31.92
C ASN A 30 -10.70 -7.10 31.66
N LEU A 31 -11.11 -7.14 30.39
CA LEU A 31 -12.49 -6.96 29.96
C LEU A 31 -13.34 -8.23 30.09
N ARG A 32 -12.86 -9.27 30.78
CA ARG A 32 -13.64 -10.48 31.02
C ARG A 32 -14.95 -10.17 31.72
N ALA A 33 -16.04 -10.77 31.24
CA ALA A 33 -17.40 -10.61 31.78
C ALA A 33 -17.91 -9.14 31.81
N LEU A 34 -17.47 -8.31 30.87
CA LEU A 34 -17.93 -6.93 30.73
C LEU A 34 -19.45 -6.85 30.54
N GLN A 35 -20.15 -6.11 31.41
CA GLN A 35 -21.61 -5.97 31.37
C GLN A 35 -22.08 -4.81 30.49
N ALA A 36 -21.29 -3.75 30.37
CA ALA A 36 -21.61 -2.57 29.57
C ALA A 36 -20.72 -2.50 28.32
N GLY A 37 -21.10 -1.71 27.32
CA GLY A 37 -20.24 -1.44 26.15
C GLY A 37 -19.08 -0.50 26.45
N GLN A 38 -18.71 -0.30 27.73
CA GLN A 38 -17.71 0.64 28.19
C GLN A 38 -16.82 -0.02 29.25
N CYS A 39 -15.53 0.29 29.22
CA CYS A 39 -14.59 -0.17 30.24
C CYS A 39 -14.92 0.49 31.61
N PRO A 40 -15.00 -0.27 32.72
CA PRO A 40 -15.34 0.29 34.04
C PRO A 40 -14.26 1.21 34.60
N GLU A 41 -13.00 1.03 34.19
CA GLU A 41 -11.88 1.83 34.72
C GLU A 41 -11.67 3.13 33.93
N CYS A 42 -11.61 3.06 32.60
CA CYS A 42 -11.32 4.24 31.77
C CYS A 42 -12.55 4.87 31.10
N GLY A 43 -13.73 4.26 31.22
CA GLY A 43 -14.98 4.74 30.59
C GLY A 43 -15.03 4.68 29.06
N SER A 44 -13.98 4.16 28.42
CA SER A 44 -13.90 4.11 26.95
C SER A 44 -14.85 3.05 26.39
N GLU A 45 -15.51 3.38 25.28
CA GLU A 45 -16.37 2.42 24.56
C GLU A 45 -15.54 1.26 23.99
N VAL A 46 -16.08 0.06 24.07
CA VAL A 46 -15.45 -1.18 23.62
C VAL A 46 -16.33 -1.83 22.57
N GLU A 47 -15.74 -2.18 21.42
CA GLU A 47 -16.41 -2.92 20.34
C GLU A 47 -15.52 -4.08 19.88
N VAL A 48 -16.13 -5.23 19.58
CA VAL A 48 -15.41 -6.35 18.96
C VAL A 48 -15.32 -6.09 17.46
N THR A 49 -14.09 -5.96 16.97
CA THR A 49 -13.82 -5.89 15.53
C THR A 49 -12.99 -7.10 15.11
N VAL A 50 -13.34 -7.69 13.96
CA VAL A 50 -12.57 -8.80 13.39
C VAL A 50 -11.46 -8.21 12.52
N GLY A 51 -10.24 -8.25 13.04
CA GLY A 51 -9.01 -7.92 12.29
C GLY A 51 -8.36 -9.16 11.69
N LEU A 52 -7.66 -8.99 10.57
CA LEU A 52 -6.73 -10.01 10.06
C LEU A 52 -5.45 -9.96 10.91
N MET A 53 -5.04 -11.08 11.52
CA MET A 53 -3.81 -11.15 12.33
C MET A 53 -2.55 -10.75 11.56
N GLU A 54 -2.50 -11.07 10.27
CA GLU A 54 -1.46 -10.59 9.38
C GLU A 54 -2.10 -9.59 8.41
N PRO A 55 -1.87 -8.28 8.59
CA PRO A 55 -2.22 -7.31 7.57
C PRO A 55 -1.38 -7.64 6.34
N ARG A 56 -1.98 -8.42 5.42
CA ARG A 56 -1.44 -8.85 4.12
C ARG A 56 -1.16 -7.68 3.15
N MET A 57 -0.99 -6.47 3.68
CA MET A 57 -0.69 -5.23 2.96
C MET A 57 0.78 -5.14 2.57
N GLY A 58 1.69 -5.89 3.20
CA GLY A 58 3.13 -5.81 2.92
C GLY A 58 3.47 -5.96 1.43
N ALA A 59 2.96 -7.00 0.76
CA ALA A 59 3.23 -7.22 -0.67
C ALA A 59 2.60 -6.12 -1.57
N PHE A 60 1.42 -5.63 -1.21
CA PHE A 60 0.78 -4.55 -1.96
C PHE A 60 1.59 -3.25 -1.85
N VAL A 61 2.00 -2.88 -0.63
CA VAL A 61 2.83 -1.69 -0.36
C VAL A 61 4.19 -1.82 -1.03
N ALA A 62 4.83 -3.01 -0.97
CA ALA A 62 6.11 -3.25 -1.63
C ALA A 62 6.01 -3.09 -3.15
N GLY A 63 4.95 -3.59 -3.79
CA GLY A 63 4.71 -3.40 -5.23
C GLY A 63 4.47 -1.95 -5.60
N VAL A 64 3.67 -1.21 -4.82
CA VAL A 64 3.48 0.25 -4.99
C VAL A 64 4.82 0.98 -4.86
N GLY A 65 5.62 0.64 -3.85
CA GLY A 65 6.95 1.22 -3.64
C GLY A 65 7.87 1.00 -4.83
N GLY A 66 7.99 -0.23 -5.33
CA GLY A 66 8.84 -0.56 -6.48
C GLY A 66 8.45 0.20 -7.75
N LEU A 67 7.15 0.32 -8.04
CA LEU A 67 6.64 1.08 -9.18
C LEU A 67 6.77 2.60 -9.01
N ALA A 68 6.56 3.11 -7.79
CA ALA A 68 6.71 4.53 -7.48
C ALA A 68 8.17 5.00 -7.63
N ILE A 69 9.14 4.18 -7.24
CA ILE A 69 10.57 4.46 -7.45
C ILE A 69 10.87 4.58 -8.95
N GLY A 70 10.39 3.63 -9.77
CA GLY A 70 10.58 3.67 -11.22
C GLY A 70 9.91 4.89 -11.86
N LEU A 71 8.68 5.19 -11.47
CA LEU A 71 7.94 6.36 -11.98
C LEU A 71 8.63 7.67 -11.59
N GLY A 72 9.07 7.78 -10.32
CA GLY A 72 9.78 8.94 -9.80
C GLY A 72 11.12 9.17 -10.51
N PHE A 73 11.90 8.11 -10.72
CA PHE A 73 13.17 8.19 -11.47
C PHE A 73 12.96 8.72 -12.90
N ASN A 74 12.05 8.10 -13.66
CA ASN A 74 11.79 8.51 -15.04
C ASN A 74 11.22 9.94 -15.11
N GLY A 75 10.25 10.26 -14.26
CA GLY A 75 9.62 11.58 -14.21
C GLY A 75 10.60 12.69 -13.81
N LEU A 76 11.46 12.44 -12.82
CA LEU A 76 12.47 13.40 -12.36
C LEU A 76 13.50 13.69 -13.45
N LEU A 77 14.01 12.65 -14.13
CA LEU A 77 14.95 12.84 -15.24
C LEU A 77 14.31 13.54 -16.44
N MET A 78 13.07 13.20 -16.79
CA MET A 78 12.32 13.92 -17.83
C MET A 78 12.13 15.40 -17.49
N ALA A 79 11.75 15.72 -16.25
CA ALA A 79 11.61 17.09 -15.80
C ALA A 79 12.95 17.85 -15.84
N TRP A 80 14.03 17.21 -15.41
CA TRP A 80 15.37 17.79 -15.44
C TRP A 80 15.86 18.05 -16.87
N ILE A 81 15.68 17.09 -17.79
CA ILE A 81 16.00 17.26 -19.22
C ILE A 81 15.13 18.36 -19.84
N GLY A 82 13.83 18.37 -19.56
CA GLY A 82 12.92 19.41 -20.04
C GLY A 82 13.34 20.81 -19.56
N TRP A 83 13.71 20.94 -18.29
CA TRP A 83 14.29 22.17 -17.76
C TRP A 83 15.59 22.56 -18.48
N MET A 84 16.50 21.61 -18.71
CA MET A 84 17.75 21.86 -19.44
C MET A 84 17.51 22.33 -20.87
N MET A 85 16.51 21.79 -21.56
CA MET A 85 16.14 22.23 -22.92
C MET A 85 15.60 23.66 -22.93
N LEU A 86 14.80 24.04 -21.93
CA LEU A 86 14.30 25.40 -21.77
C LEU A 86 15.42 26.39 -21.43
N ALA A 87 16.36 25.98 -20.59
CA ALA A 87 17.48 26.82 -20.16
C ALA A 87 18.60 26.93 -21.21
N ARG A 88 18.81 25.90 -22.05
CA ARG A 88 19.88 25.83 -23.06
C ARG A 88 19.38 25.23 -24.40
N PRO A 89 18.62 25.98 -25.20
CA PRO A 89 17.93 25.44 -26.37
C PRO A 89 18.83 24.95 -27.51
N ARG A 90 20.11 25.35 -27.55
CA ARG A 90 21.07 24.94 -28.60
C ARG A 90 21.73 23.59 -28.35
N SER A 91 21.59 22.99 -27.17
CA SER A 91 22.33 21.78 -26.76
C SER A 91 21.40 20.74 -26.10
N GLY A 92 20.27 20.46 -26.74
CA GLY A 92 19.32 19.46 -26.24
C GLY A 92 19.87 18.03 -26.41
N PRO A 93 19.60 17.12 -25.46
CA PRO A 93 19.91 15.70 -25.65
C PRO A 93 19.10 15.11 -26.81
N GLY A 94 19.68 14.14 -27.50
CA GLY A 94 19.02 13.46 -28.61
C GLY A 94 17.79 12.68 -28.17
N LEU A 95 16.87 12.43 -29.12
CA LEU A 95 15.66 11.60 -28.90
C LEU A 95 15.99 10.19 -28.37
N GLU A 96 17.19 9.69 -28.67
CA GLU A 96 17.67 8.39 -28.20
C GLU A 96 17.71 8.29 -26.67
N ILE A 97 18.11 9.38 -25.98
CA ILE A 97 18.16 9.43 -24.51
C ILE A 97 16.75 9.60 -23.92
N MET A 98 15.85 10.27 -24.64
CA MET A 98 14.46 10.50 -24.18
C MET A 98 13.58 9.25 -24.30
N LEU A 99 13.80 8.43 -25.33
CA LEU A 99 12.99 7.25 -25.60
C LEU A 99 12.87 6.29 -24.40
N PRO A 100 13.96 5.83 -23.74
CA PRO A 100 13.86 4.94 -22.59
C PRO A 100 13.11 5.58 -21.42
N LEU A 101 13.23 6.90 -21.22
CA LEU A 101 12.53 7.62 -20.16
C LEU A 101 11.03 7.71 -20.41
N ILE A 102 10.62 8.04 -21.64
CA ILE A 102 9.20 8.13 -22.01
C ILE A 102 8.54 6.76 -21.90
N VAL A 103 9.16 5.72 -22.48
CA VAL A 103 8.65 4.35 -22.42
C VAL A 103 8.61 3.86 -20.97
N GLY A 104 9.66 4.10 -20.20
CA GLY A 104 9.73 3.77 -18.77
C GLY A 104 8.63 4.45 -17.95
N PHE A 105 8.41 5.75 -18.17
CA PHE A 105 7.35 6.51 -17.49
C PHE A 105 5.95 5.96 -17.79
N VAL A 106 5.62 5.76 -19.07
CA VAL A 106 4.29 5.26 -19.49
C VAL A 106 4.05 3.84 -18.96
N MET A 107 5.05 2.96 -19.06
CA MET A 107 4.93 1.56 -18.63
C MET A 107 4.80 1.45 -17.11
N THR A 108 5.62 2.18 -16.35
CA THR A 108 5.54 2.17 -14.87
C THR A 108 4.25 2.82 -14.36
N ALA A 109 3.78 3.90 -14.99
CA ALA A 109 2.48 4.51 -14.68
C ALA A 109 1.31 3.56 -14.97
N GLY A 110 1.31 2.91 -16.14
CA GLY A 110 0.30 1.92 -16.51
C GLY A 110 0.29 0.72 -15.56
N ALA A 111 1.47 0.20 -15.21
CA ALA A 111 1.62 -0.88 -14.24
C ALA A 111 1.11 -0.46 -12.85
N LEU A 112 1.40 0.77 -12.41
CA LEU A 112 0.92 1.31 -11.13
C LEU A 112 -0.60 1.42 -11.10
N VAL A 113 -1.21 1.98 -12.15
CA VAL A 113 -2.68 2.05 -12.26
C VAL A 113 -3.30 0.65 -12.27
N GLY A 114 -2.71 -0.29 -13.03
CA GLY A 114 -3.14 -1.69 -13.06
C GLY A 114 -3.04 -2.36 -11.69
N TRP A 115 -1.95 -2.12 -10.95
CA TRP A 115 -1.71 -2.60 -9.60
C TRP A 115 -2.76 -2.07 -8.61
N LEU A 116 -3.03 -0.77 -8.65
CA LEU A 116 -4.03 -0.11 -7.81
C LEU A 116 -5.45 -0.63 -8.10
N LYS A 117 -5.80 -0.85 -9.37
CA LYS A 117 -7.09 -1.45 -9.77
C LYS A 117 -7.19 -2.91 -9.34
N SER A 118 -6.09 -3.64 -9.36
CA SER A 118 -6.03 -5.07 -9.02
C SER A 118 -5.86 -5.33 -7.52
N ARG A 119 -5.99 -4.30 -6.65
CA ARG A 119 -5.79 -4.39 -5.20
C ARG A 119 -6.54 -5.55 -4.52
N ARG A 120 -7.77 -5.83 -4.96
CA ARG A 120 -8.60 -6.91 -4.39
C ARG A 120 -8.09 -8.28 -4.83
N ARG A 121 -7.71 -8.42 -6.11
CA ARG A 121 -7.20 -9.66 -6.69
C ARG A 121 -5.86 -10.05 -6.07
N ILE A 122 -4.92 -9.11 -5.96
CA ILE A 122 -3.59 -9.33 -5.36
C ILE A 122 -3.71 -9.82 -3.89
N ARG A 123 -4.73 -9.35 -3.15
CA ARG A 123 -5.00 -9.80 -1.78
C ARG A 123 -5.53 -11.23 -1.69
N GLN A 124 -6.09 -11.77 -2.77
CA GLN A 124 -6.62 -13.14 -2.84
C GLN A 124 -5.56 -14.14 -3.33
N GLU A 125 -4.51 -13.68 -4.01
CA GLU A 125 -3.44 -14.54 -4.52
C GLU A 125 -2.62 -15.22 -3.41
N THR A 126 -1.94 -16.33 -3.74
CA THR A 126 -1.03 -17.04 -2.82
C THR A 126 0.20 -16.19 -2.47
N PHE A 127 0.86 -16.51 -1.36
CA PHE A 127 2.07 -15.79 -0.94
C PHE A 127 3.15 -15.79 -2.04
N GLY A 128 3.41 -16.94 -2.66
CA GLY A 128 4.40 -17.06 -3.75
C GLY A 128 4.08 -16.18 -4.96
N ALA A 129 2.82 -16.18 -5.41
CA ALA A 129 2.39 -15.33 -6.52
C ALA A 129 2.59 -13.84 -6.22
N ARG A 130 2.34 -13.40 -4.98
CA ARG A 130 2.56 -12.01 -4.57
C ARG A 130 4.05 -11.63 -4.58
N VAL A 131 4.92 -12.51 -4.09
CA VAL A 131 6.37 -12.26 -4.09
C VAL A 131 6.86 -12.13 -5.54
N VAL A 132 6.46 -13.02 -6.43
CA VAL A 132 6.80 -12.93 -7.87
C VAL A 132 6.31 -11.61 -8.47
N LEU A 133 5.06 -11.23 -8.19
CA LEU A 133 4.52 -9.96 -8.68
C LEU A 133 5.31 -8.73 -8.18
N VAL A 134 5.70 -8.71 -6.89
CA VAL A 134 6.56 -7.65 -6.35
C VAL A 134 7.92 -7.63 -7.05
N MET A 135 8.54 -8.81 -7.25
CA MET A 135 9.81 -8.91 -7.97
C MET A 135 9.71 -8.41 -9.40
N LEU A 136 8.60 -8.68 -10.11
CA LEU A 136 8.34 -8.14 -11.44
C LEU A 136 8.23 -6.61 -11.43
N CYS A 137 7.58 -6.01 -10.43
CA CYS A 137 7.52 -4.56 -10.29
C CYS A 137 8.91 -3.93 -10.11
N TYR A 138 9.77 -4.51 -9.25
CA TYR A 138 11.14 -4.05 -9.06
C TYR A 138 12.01 -4.28 -10.30
N GLY A 139 11.86 -5.45 -10.93
CA GLY A 139 12.58 -5.81 -12.15
C GLY A 139 12.24 -4.86 -13.31
N LEU A 140 10.97 -4.48 -13.45
CA LEU A 140 10.53 -3.49 -14.43
C LEU A 140 11.21 -2.13 -14.20
N SER A 141 11.17 -1.60 -12.97
CA SER A 141 11.79 -0.32 -12.61
C SER A 141 13.31 -0.34 -12.82
N PHE A 142 13.98 -1.41 -12.39
CA PHE A 142 15.43 -1.56 -12.56
C PHE A 142 15.82 -1.72 -14.03
N GLY A 143 15.04 -2.48 -14.82
CA GLY A 143 15.28 -2.68 -16.24
C GLY A 143 15.28 -1.37 -17.04
N PHE A 144 14.33 -0.47 -16.76
CA PHE A 144 14.32 0.85 -17.39
C PHE A 144 15.49 1.74 -16.97
N ALA A 145 15.86 1.72 -15.70
CA ALA A 145 17.05 2.47 -15.23
C ALA A 145 18.33 1.95 -15.92
N ALA A 146 18.51 0.62 -15.99
CA ALA A 146 19.65 0.00 -16.66
C ALA A 146 19.68 0.33 -18.17
N TRP A 147 18.53 0.30 -18.84
CA TRP A 147 18.43 0.68 -20.25
C TRP A 147 18.81 2.14 -20.47
N PHE A 148 18.32 3.05 -19.64
CA PHE A 148 18.71 4.46 -19.69
C PHE A 148 20.23 4.63 -19.58
N PHE A 149 20.87 4.02 -18.58
CA PHE A 149 22.33 4.11 -18.42
C PHE A 149 23.11 3.45 -19.56
N ALA A 150 22.57 2.42 -20.20
CA ALA A 150 23.20 1.80 -21.36
C ALA A 150 23.20 2.73 -22.58
N VAL A 151 22.14 3.51 -22.77
CA VAL A 151 22.01 4.50 -23.86
C VAL A 151 22.74 5.81 -23.56
N ALA A 152 22.87 6.18 -22.29
CA ALA A 152 23.51 7.43 -21.87
C ALA A 152 25.05 7.36 -21.80
N ARG A 153 25.66 6.22 -22.13
CA ARG A 153 27.12 6.05 -22.24
C ARG A 153 27.63 6.65 -23.54
#